data_AF-A0AA51DAC6-F1
#
_entry.id   AF-A0AA51DAC6-F1
#
_cell.length_a   1.000
_cell.length_b   1.000
_cell.length_c   1.000
_cell.angle_alpha   90.00
_cell.angle_beta   90.00
_cell.angle_gamma   90.00
#
_symmetry.space_group_name_H-M   'P 1'
#
loop_
_entity.id
_entity.type
_entity.pdbx_description
1 polymer ?
#
loop_
_entity_poly.entity_id
_entity_poly.type
_entity_poly.pdbx_seq_one_letter_code
_entity_poly.pdbx_strand_id
1 'polypeptide(L)'
;MNFTQKERTLLEDQKSHEEICIQKYTNYASLAQDQELKNIFNQIAQTEQQHYNTIDQLLKGQVPQMQQGGSQQNQSSGMQMKSQQLQSMQGSQQKQANQSPSFVPKGQSLNYSNSDKDLCSDLLMTEKYVSSTYDTAIFEFRDPQVRSILNHIQKEEQQHGETLYKYMESKGMYQAK
;
A
#
# COMPACT_ATOMS: atom_id res chain seq x y z
N MET A 1 -23.33 -5.54 -6.52
CA MET A 1 -23.33 -5.73 -5.05
C MET A 1 -24.28 -4.75 -4.42
N ASN A 2 -25.07 -5.16 -3.41
CA ASN A 2 -25.98 -4.28 -2.67
C ASN A 2 -25.49 -4.17 -1.23
N PHE A 3 -24.66 -3.15 -0.97
CA PHE A 3 -24.16 -2.85 0.37
C PHE A 3 -25.22 -2.14 1.21
N THR A 4 -25.23 -2.45 2.50
CA THR A 4 -25.89 -1.60 3.49
C THR A 4 -25.18 -0.26 3.60
N GLN A 5 -25.84 0.74 4.20
CA GLN A 5 -25.21 2.03 4.51
C GLN A 5 -23.91 1.84 5.32
N LYS A 6 -23.93 0.93 6.31
CA LYS A 6 -22.77 0.63 7.17
C LYS A 6 -21.62 0.01 6.38
N GLU A 7 -21.89 -1.01 5.56
CA GLU A 7 -20.87 -1.65 4.70
C GLU A 7 -20.27 -0.63 3.72
N ARG A 8 -21.08 0.28 3.17
CA ARG A 8 -20.59 1.33 2.26
C ARG A 8 -19.68 2.33 2.98
N THR A 9 -20.06 2.79 4.17
CA THR A 9 -19.22 3.68 4.98
C THR A 9 -17.91 3.00 5.37
N LEU A 10 -17.94 1.73 5.77
CA LEU A 10 -16.72 0.98 6.06
C LEU A 10 -15.79 0.87 4.84
N LEU A 11 -16.31 0.62 3.62
CA LEU A 11 -15.47 0.65 2.41
C LEU A 11 -14.91 2.05 2.12
N GLU A 12 -15.69 3.11 2.32
CA GLU A 12 -15.23 4.49 2.14
C GLU A 12 -14.11 4.84 3.14
N ASP A 13 -14.26 4.42 4.39
CA ASP A 13 -13.23 4.58 5.43
C ASP A 13 -11.95 3.82 5.06
N GLN A 14 -12.06 2.53 4.67
CA GLN A 14 -10.89 1.75 4.25
C GLN A 14 -10.21 2.37 3.04
N LYS A 15 -10.97 2.83 2.04
CA LYS A 15 -10.38 3.53 0.88
C LYS A 15 -9.61 4.79 1.29
N SER A 16 -10.12 5.55 2.27
CA SER A 16 -9.42 6.73 2.79
C SER A 16 -8.16 6.35 3.55
N HIS A 17 -8.17 5.24 4.29
CA HIS A 17 -6.98 4.71 4.97
C HIS A 17 -5.90 4.31 3.96
N GLU A 18 -6.27 3.59 2.89
CA GLU A 18 -5.34 3.23 1.81
C GLU A 18 -4.69 4.46 1.17
N GLU A 19 -5.48 5.51 0.91
CA GLU A 19 -4.95 6.76 0.36
C GLU A 19 -3.90 7.40 1.28
N ILE A 20 -4.14 7.37 2.60
CA ILE A 20 -3.18 7.85 3.60
C ILE A 20 -1.94 6.97 3.62
N CYS A 21 -2.07 5.64 3.58
CA CYS A 21 -0.92 4.73 3.52
C CYS A 21 -0.06 5.00 2.28
N ILE A 22 -0.65 5.08 1.09
CA ILE A 22 0.05 5.41 -0.17
C ILE A 22 0.82 6.72 -0.04
N GLN A 23 0.17 7.78 0.45
CA GLN A 23 0.79 9.08 0.62
C GLN A 23 1.95 9.03 1.62
N LYS A 24 1.75 8.40 2.78
CA LYS A 24 2.78 8.27 3.81
C LYS A 24 3.99 7.50 3.30
N TYR A 25 3.81 6.31 2.71
CA TYR A 25 4.92 5.53 2.19
C TYR A 25 5.66 6.23 1.07
N THR A 26 4.95 6.84 0.12
CA THR A 26 5.58 7.58 -0.99
C THR A 26 6.40 8.76 -0.46
N ASN A 27 5.85 9.52 0.49
CA ASN A 27 6.55 10.63 1.11
C ASN A 27 7.76 10.15 1.92
N TYR A 28 7.60 9.11 2.73
CA TYR A 28 8.67 8.62 3.61
C TYR A 28 9.78 7.93 2.82
N ALA A 29 9.48 7.31 1.68
CA ALA A 29 10.49 6.81 0.75
C ALA A 29 11.43 7.93 0.24
N SER A 30 10.92 9.16 0.10
CA SER A 30 11.75 10.31 -0.30
C SER A 30 12.61 10.86 0.86
N LEU A 31 12.20 10.62 2.10
CA LEU A 31 12.85 11.13 3.32
C LEU A 31 13.83 10.13 3.95
N ALA A 32 13.62 8.82 3.72
CA ALA A 32 14.46 7.77 4.27
C ALA A 32 15.93 7.94 3.84
N GLN A 33 16.86 7.52 4.68
CA GLN A 33 18.29 7.58 4.40
C GLN A 33 18.81 6.24 3.87
N ASP A 34 18.42 5.14 4.52
CA ASP A 34 18.79 3.79 4.13
C ASP A 34 18.10 3.36 2.81
N GLN A 35 18.90 2.83 1.88
CA GLN A 35 18.42 2.42 0.56
C GLN A 35 17.50 1.19 0.58
N GLU A 36 17.73 0.26 1.51
CA GLU A 36 16.87 -0.89 1.74
C GLU A 36 15.49 -0.41 2.21
N LEU A 37 15.47 0.55 3.13
CA LEU A 37 14.22 1.12 3.64
C LEU A 37 13.41 1.83 2.55
N LYS A 38 14.09 2.59 1.69
CA LYS A 38 13.45 3.21 0.51
C LYS A 38 12.77 2.16 -0.36
N ASN A 39 13.44 1.03 -0.60
CA ASN A 39 12.88 -0.03 -1.42
C ASN A 39 11.66 -0.66 -0.74
N ILE A 40 11.72 -0.91 0.57
CA ILE A 40 10.60 -1.42 1.36
C ILE A 40 9.40 -0.46 1.27
N PHE A 41 9.59 0.83 1.51
CA PHE A 41 8.50 1.81 1.43
C PHE A 41 7.88 1.89 0.04
N ASN A 42 8.69 1.87 -1.03
CA ASN A 42 8.16 1.87 -2.40
C ASN A 42 7.41 0.58 -2.75
N GLN A 43 7.85 -0.57 -2.24
CA GLN A 43 7.15 -1.84 -2.45
C GLN A 43 5.80 -1.85 -1.75
N ILE A 44 5.75 -1.44 -0.49
CA ILE A 44 4.49 -1.36 0.26
C ILE A 44 3.54 -0.35 -0.40
N ALA A 45 4.01 0.85 -0.78
CA ALA A 45 3.18 1.83 -1.49
C ALA A 45 2.51 1.28 -2.76
N GLN A 46 3.18 0.37 -3.49
CA GLN A 46 2.59 -0.27 -4.66
C GLN A 46 1.47 -1.23 -4.28
N THR A 47 1.63 -2.00 -3.20
CA THR A 47 0.59 -2.88 -2.65
C THR A 47 -0.60 -2.07 -2.13
N GLU A 48 -0.38 -0.99 -1.39
CA GLU A 48 -1.48 -0.11 -0.93
C GLU A 48 -2.25 0.50 -2.10
N GLN A 49 -1.57 0.81 -3.21
CA GLN A 49 -2.25 1.26 -4.42
C GLN A 49 -3.17 0.18 -5.00
N GLN A 50 -2.79 -1.10 -4.89
CA GLN A 50 -3.64 -2.23 -5.29
C GLN A 50 -4.81 -2.42 -4.32
N HIS A 51 -4.60 -2.26 -3.02
CA HIS A 51 -5.68 -2.26 -2.02
C HIS A 51 -6.70 -1.16 -2.33
N TYR A 52 -6.26 0.09 -2.51
CA TYR A 52 -7.11 1.22 -2.87
C TYR A 52 -7.97 0.92 -4.10
N ASN A 53 -7.36 0.39 -5.16
CA ASN A 53 -8.05 0.06 -6.40
C ASN A 53 -9.08 -1.06 -6.20
N THR A 54 -8.74 -2.05 -5.37
CA THR A 54 -9.63 -3.15 -5.00
C THR A 54 -10.87 -2.64 -4.25
N ILE A 55 -10.69 -1.75 -3.27
CA ILE A 55 -11.80 -1.14 -2.52
C ILE A 55 -12.64 -0.21 -3.41
N ASP A 56 -12.01 0.56 -4.31
CA ASP A 56 -12.72 1.42 -5.26
C ASP A 56 -13.58 0.61 -6.24
N GLN A 57 -13.08 -0.54 -6.71
CA GLN A 57 -13.87 -1.48 -7.53
C GLN A 57 -15.06 -2.05 -6.76
N LEU A 58 -14.85 -2.45 -5.50
CA LEU A 58 -15.94 -2.90 -4.62
C LEU A 58 -17.01 -1.83 -4.49
N LEU A 59 -16.63 -0.58 -4.19
CA LEU A 59 -17.55 0.56 -4.07
C LEU A 59 -18.35 0.82 -5.36
N LYS A 60 -17.77 0.55 -6.52
CA LYS A 60 -18.42 0.62 -7.84
C LYS A 60 -19.29 -0.61 -8.15
N GLY A 61 -19.35 -1.58 -7.24
CA GLY A 61 -20.13 -2.80 -7.37
C GLY A 61 -19.46 -3.88 -8.21
N GLN A 62 -18.17 -3.74 -8.52
CA GLN A 62 -17.36 -4.71 -9.26
C GLN A 62 -16.64 -5.63 -8.27
N VAL A 63 -16.59 -6.93 -8.57
CA VAL A 63 -15.73 -7.85 -7.82
C VAL A 63 -14.40 -7.99 -8.56
N PRO A 64 -13.30 -7.50 -7.99
CA PRO A 64 -11.97 -7.79 -8.52
C PRO A 64 -11.73 -9.31 -8.56
N GLN A 65 -11.19 -9.81 -9.67
CA GLN A 65 -10.53 -11.11 -9.62
C GLN A 65 -9.26 -10.92 -8.80
N MET A 66 -9.28 -11.42 -7.57
CA MET A 66 -8.05 -11.66 -6.84
C MET A 66 -7.20 -12.59 -7.70
N GLN A 67 -6.09 -12.05 -8.20
CA GLN A 67 -5.07 -12.88 -8.82
C GLN A 67 -4.41 -13.62 -7.68
N GLN A 68 -5.02 -14.74 -7.30
CA GLN A 68 -4.53 -15.64 -6.28
C GLN A 68 -3.09 -15.97 -6.69
N GLY A 69 -2.12 -15.36 -6.00
CA GLY A 69 -0.71 -15.56 -6.23
C GLY A 69 -0.41 -17.03 -5.99
N GLY A 70 -0.56 -17.83 -7.05
CA GLY A 70 -0.13 -19.20 -7.10
C GLY A 70 1.35 -19.20 -6.78
N SER A 71 1.66 -19.73 -5.61
CA SER A 71 2.94 -20.32 -5.25
C SER A 71 3.80 -20.60 -6.49
N GLN A 72 4.92 -19.89 -6.52
CA GLN A 72 5.98 -19.99 -7.51
C GLN A 72 6.49 -21.44 -7.56
N GLN A 73 5.88 -22.27 -8.40
CA GLN A 73 6.42 -23.56 -8.78
C GLN A 73 7.46 -23.32 -9.87
N ASN A 74 8.71 -23.32 -9.42
CA ASN A 74 9.91 -23.37 -10.21
C ASN A 74 9.83 -24.53 -11.24
N GLN A 75 9.69 -24.20 -12.53
CA GLN A 75 10.02 -25.13 -13.61
C GLN A 75 10.83 -24.41 -14.68
N SER A 76 12.13 -24.70 -14.61
CA SER A 76 13.16 -24.44 -15.61
C SER A 76 12.74 -24.95 -17.00
N SER A 77 12.86 -24.10 -18.03
CA SER A 77 13.28 -24.50 -19.38
C SER A 77 13.48 -23.27 -20.29
N GLY A 78 14.62 -23.24 -20.99
CA GLY A 78 14.63 -22.79 -22.39
C GLY A 78 15.09 -21.36 -22.69
N MET A 79 16.40 -21.21 -22.82
CA MET A 79 17.13 -20.16 -23.55
C MET A 79 16.57 -19.90 -24.97
N GLN A 80 16.37 -18.62 -25.36
CA GLN A 80 16.75 -18.14 -26.71
C GLN A 80 16.79 -16.60 -26.84
N MET A 81 17.95 -16.11 -27.26
CA MET A 81 18.20 -14.75 -27.75
C MET A 81 17.58 -14.53 -29.13
N LYS A 82 17.02 -13.33 -29.38
CA LYS A 82 17.24 -12.65 -30.66
C LYS A 82 17.08 -11.13 -30.55
N SER A 83 18.12 -10.47 -31.04
CA SER A 83 18.33 -9.06 -31.34
C SER A 83 17.37 -8.47 -32.38
N GLN A 84 17.49 -7.14 -32.57
CA GLN A 84 17.11 -6.32 -33.76
C GLN A 84 15.78 -5.53 -33.56
N GLN A 85 15.60 -4.23 -33.80
CA GLN A 85 16.42 -3.11 -34.32
C GLN A 85 15.61 -1.79 -34.15
N LEU A 86 16.35 -0.67 -34.13
CA LEU A 86 15.97 0.74 -34.25
C LEU A 86 14.77 1.06 -35.19
N GLN A 87 13.93 2.06 -34.82
CA GLN A 87 13.88 3.42 -35.41
C GLN A 87 12.54 4.17 -35.15
N SER A 88 12.67 5.48 -34.87
CA SER A 88 11.71 6.61 -35.01
C SER A 88 10.38 6.62 -34.23
N MET A 89 10.17 7.64 -33.39
CA MET A 89 9.36 8.81 -33.79
C MET A 89 9.36 9.93 -32.73
N GLN A 90 9.49 11.13 -33.26
CA GLN A 90 9.41 12.45 -32.64
C GLN A 90 7.94 12.81 -32.39
N GLY A 91 7.61 13.33 -31.20
CA GLY A 91 6.24 13.76 -30.87
C GLY A 91 6.09 14.39 -29.49
N SER A 92 6.29 15.70 -29.42
CA SER A 92 5.55 16.68 -28.59
C SER A 92 4.75 16.19 -27.36
N GLN A 93 5.13 16.61 -26.15
CA GLN A 93 4.14 17.16 -25.20
C GLN A 93 4.76 17.99 -24.06
N GLN A 94 4.36 19.26 -24.08
CA GLN A 94 4.35 20.23 -22.99
C GLN A 94 3.51 19.69 -21.82
N LYS A 95 4.06 19.65 -20.61
CA LYS A 95 3.25 19.54 -19.37
C LYS A 95 3.68 20.58 -18.33
N GLN A 96 2.66 21.36 -18.01
CA GLN A 96 2.53 22.48 -17.11
C GLN A 96 2.46 21.98 -15.66
N ALA A 97 3.22 22.63 -14.78
CA ALA A 97 3.09 22.52 -13.32
C ALA A 97 1.64 22.89 -12.91
N ASN A 98 0.90 21.96 -12.31
CA ASN A 98 0.80 21.69 -10.88
C ASN A 98 0.21 22.85 -10.06
N GLN A 99 -1.04 22.65 -9.60
CA GLN A 99 -1.45 22.87 -8.21
C GLN A 99 -2.90 22.39 -8.03
N SER A 100 -3.05 21.12 -7.65
CA SER A 100 -4.23 20.65 -6.92
C SER A 100 -3.95 20.82 -5.42
N PRO A 101 -4.94 21.24 -4.61
CA PRO A 101 -4.70 21.56 -3.20
C PRO A 101 -4.44 20.28 -2.41
N SER A 102 -3.17 20.03 -2.10
CA SER A 102 -2.79 19.11 -1.03
C SER A 102 -3.42 19.59 0.28
N PHE A 103 -4.26 18.75 0.87
CA PHE A 103 -4.70 18.92 2.24
C PHE A 103 -3.49 18.72 3.15
N VAL A 104 -2.85 19.81 3.55
CA VAL A 104 -1.85 19.81 4.62
C VAL A 104 -2.56 20.34 5.87
N PRO A 105 -2.75 19.53 6.93
CA PRO A 105 -3.27 20.02 8.19
C PRO A 105 -2.31 21.08 8.72
N LYS A 106 -2.80 22.32 8.75
CA LYS A 106 -2.05 23.49 9.18
C LYS A 106 -2.03 23.52 10.70
N GLY A 107 -0.95 23.03 11.32
CA GLY A 107 -0.72 23.25 12.75
C GLY A 107 -0.14 22.08 13.53
N GLN A 108 1.00 21.54 13.09
CA GLN A 108 2.06 21.01 13.96
C GLN A 108 3.23 20.66 13.05
N SER A 109 4.24 21.52 13.01
CA SER A 109 5.56 21.11 12.52
C SER A 109 6.10 20.13 13.56
N LEU A 110 5.77 18.84 13.36
CA LEU A 110 6.51 17.77 14.00
C LEU A 110 7.90 17.84 13.41
N ASN A 111 8.83 18.46 14.14
CA ASN A 111 10.26 18.30 13.90
C ASN A 111 10.58 16.83 14.20
N TYR A 112 10.22 15.93 13.28
CA TYR A 112 10.83 14.62 13.24
C TYR A 112 12.32 14.87 13.08
N SER A 113 13.13 14.46 14.07
CA SER A 113 14.49 14.10 13.74
C SER A 113 14.37 13.13 12.56
N ASN A 114 14.94 13.45 11.40
CA ASN A 114 14.80 12.67 10.16
C ASN A 114 15.56 11.34 10.25
N SER A 115 15.30 10.56 11.31
CA SER A 115 15.87 9.26 11.53
C SER A 115 14.92 8.23 10.93
N ASP A 116 15.49 7.26 10.23
CA ASP A 116 14.75 6.13 9.67
C ASP A 116 13.92 5.41 10.74
N LYS A 117 14.38 5.44 12.00
CA LYS A 117 13.64 4.92 13.16
C LYS A 117 12.31 5.61 13.40
N ASP A 118 12.26 6.94 13.33
CA ASP A 118 11.04 7.70 13.57
C ASP A 118 10.02 7.47 12.44
N LEU A 119 10.50 7.42 11.19
CA LEU A 119 9.69 7.09 10.01
C LEU A 119 9.07 5.69 10.13
N CYS A 120 9.90 4.69 10.48
CA CYS A 120 9.41 3.32 10.66
C CYS A 120 8.43 3.21 11.84
N SER A 121 8.65 3.97 12.92
CA SER A 121 7.76 3.94 14.09
C SER A 121 6.38 4.49 13.77
N ASP A 122 6.30 5.60 13.03
CA ASP A 122 5.02 6.17 12.58
C ASP A 122 4.29 5.24 11.60
N LEU A 123 4.99 4.68 10.62
CA LEU A 123 4.39 3.73 9.67
C LEU A 123 3.93 2.46 10.37
N LEU A 124 4.72 1.89 11.28
CA LEU A 124 4.32 0.70 12.03
C LEU A 124 3.07 0.95 12.90
N MET A 125 2.89 2.15 13.44
CA MET A 125 1.64 2.51 14.13
C MET A 125 0.46 2.66 13.15
N THR A 126 0.73 3.21 11.96
CA THR A 126 -0.27 3.34 10.89
C THR A 126 -0.76 1.96 10.43
N GLU A 127 0.14 1.03 10.13
CA GLU A 127 -0.18 -0.36 9.77
C GLU A 127 -1.04 -1.04 10.83
N LYS A 128 -0.66 -0.92 12.11
CA LYS A 128 -1.43 -1.50 13.22
C LYS A 128 -2.86 -0.94 13.28
N TYR A 129 -3.00 0.36 13.05
CA TYR A 129 -4.31 1.00 13.03
C TYR A 129 -5.14 0.49 11.84
N VAL A 130 -4.63 0.57 10.61
CA VAL A 130 -5.36 0.16 9.39
C VAL A 130 -5.70 -1.33 9.41
N SER A 131 -4.76 -2.18 9.84
CA SER A 131 -5.03 -3.60 10.03
C SER A 131 -6.18 -3.87 11.03
N SER A 132 -6.27 -3.09 12.11
CA SER A 132 -7.37 -3.24 13.07
C SER A 132 -8.73 -2.78 12.53
N THR A 133 -8.74 -1.79 11.62
CA THR A 133 -9.98 -1.36 10.97
C THR A 133 -10.46 -2.40 9.96
N TYR A 134 -9.54 -3.12 9.30
CA TYR A 134 -9.88 -4.25 8.42
C TYR A 134 -10.51 -5.41 9.18
N ASP A 135 -9.98 -5.77 10.36
CA ASP A 135 -10.61 -6.79 11.21
C ASP A 135 -12.07 -6.41 11.52
N THR A 136 -12.29 -5.16 11.93
CA THR A 136 -13.64 -4.64 12.23
C THR A 136 -14.53 -4.70 10.99
N ALA A 137 -14.05 -4.25 9.83
CA ALA A 137 -14.79 -4.32 8.58
C ALA A 137 -15.15 -5.78 8.23
N ILE A 138 -14.21 -6.71 8.28
CA ILE A 138 -14.45 -8.13 7.99
C ILE A 138 -15.59 -8.69 8.85
N PHE A 139 -15.66 -8.36 10.15
CA PHE A 139 -16.73 -8.82 11.02
C PHE A 139 -18.12 -8.31 10.60
N GLU A 140 -18.20 -7.08 10.13
CA GLU A 140 -19.44 -6.36 9.85
C GLU A 140 -20.04 -6.66 8.46
N PHE A 141 -19.24 -7.20 7.53
CA PHE A 141 -19.72 -7.51 6.19
C PHE A 141 -20.47 -8.85 6.15
N ARG A 142 -21.60 -8.85 5.46
CA ARG A 142 -22.49 -10.02 5.34
C ARG A 142 -22.16 -10.88 4.14
N ASP A 143 -21.60 -10.28 3.09
CA ASP A 143 -21.26 -10.97 1.84
C ASP A 143 -19.95 -11.78 1.99
N PRO A 144 -19.98 -13.12 1.90
CA PRO A 144 -18.78 -13.96 2.05
C PRO A 144 -17.68 -13.66 1.03
N GLN A 145 -18.04 -13.25 -0.19
CA GLN A 145 -17.08 -12.93 -1.23
C GLN A 145 -16.32 -11.64 -0.87
N VAL A 146 -17.04 -10.63 -0.37
CA VAL A 146 -16.41 -9.38 0.09
C VAL A 146 -15.58 -9.62 1.33
N ARG A 147 -16.05 -10.44 2.28
CA ARG A 147 -15.24 -10.87 3.43
C ARG A 147 -13.94 -11.53 2.98
N SER A 148 -13.98 -12.39 1.96
CA SER A 148 -12.76 -13.03 1.42
C SER A 148 -11.78 -12.00 0.83
N ILE A 149 -12.30 -10.95 0.18
CA ILE A 149 -11.48 -9.85 -0.36
C ILE A 149 -10.82 -9.05 0.76
N LEU A 150 -11.60 -8.64 1.75
CA LEU A 150 -11.08 -7.89 2.89
C LEU A 150 -10.09 -8.72 3.72
N ASN A 151 -10.30 -10.04 3.87
CA ASN A 151 -9.34 -10.93 4.53
C ASN A 151 -8.00 -11.04 3.77
N HIS A 152 -8.04 -10.99 2.44
CA HIS A 152 -6.80 -11.01 1.66
C HIS A 152 -5.99 -9.74 1.90
N ILE A 153 -6.63 -8.57 1.81
CA ILE A 153 -6.00 -7.28 2.10
C ILE A 153 -5.47 -7.27 3.53
N GLN A 154 -6.30 -7.67 4.51
CA GLN A 154 -5.89 -7.73 5.92
C GLN A 154 -4.62 -8.56 6.16
N LYS A 155 -4.43 -9.64 5.40
CA LYS A 155 -3.20 -10.44 5.48
C LYS A 155 -1.99 -9.64 4.96
N GLU A 156 -2.17 -8.88 3.89
CA GLU A 156 -1.12 -8.03 3.31
C GLU A 156 -0.76 -6.87 4.25
N GLU A 157 -1.75 -6.21 4.88
CA GLU A 157 -1.54 -5.21 5.96
C GLU A 157 -0.68 -5.77 7.11
N GLN A 158 -0.97 -6.99 7.56
CA GLN A 158 -0.16 -7.65 8.60
C GLN A 158 1.27 -7.92 8.12
N GLN A 159 1.46 -8.25 6.84
CA GLN A 159 2.77 -8.46 6.23
C GLN A 159 3.56 -7.16 6.08
N HIS A 160 2.90 -6.03 5.82
CA HIS A 160 3.53 -4.71 5.83
C HIS A 160 4.09 -4.41 7.23
N GLY A 161 3.26 -4.57 8.27
CA GLY A 161 3.68 -4.43 9.66
C GLY A 161 4.84 -5.36 10.05
N GLU A 162 4.80 -6.63 9.63
CA GLU A 162 5.90 -7.59 9.84
C GLU A 162 7.20 -7.17 9.13
N THR A 163 7.10 -6.65 7.90
CA THR A 163 8.24 -6.19 7.10
C THR A 163 8.94 -5.01 7.78
N LEU A 164 8.17 -4.01 8.22
CA LEU A 164 8.70 -2.88 8.98
C LEU A 164 9.34 -3.34 10.29
N TYR A 165 8.67 -4.23 11.02
CA TYR A 165 9.19 -4.79 12.27
C TYR A 165 10.56 -5.44 12.06
N LYS A 166 10.70 -6.33 11.07
CA LYS A 166 11.95 -7.05 10.79
C LYS A 166 13.06 -6.10 10.38
N TYR A 167 12.75 -5.10 9.55
CA TYR A 167 13.72 -4.06 9.19
C TYR A 167 14.21 -3.34 10.46
N MET A 168 13.30 -2.84 11.29
CA MET A 168 13.65 -2.12 12.51
C MET A 168 14.44 -2.99 13.51
N GLU A 169 14.09 -4.27 13.65
CA GLU A 169 14.82 -5.23 14.49
C GLU A 169 16.25 -5.43 13.99
N SER A 170 16.44 -5.63 12.68
CA SER A 170 17.77 -5.83 12.08
C SER A 170 18.71 -4.63 12.23
N LYS A 171 18.15 -3.41 12.32
CA LYS A 171 18.91 -2.17 12.52
C LYS A 171 19.02 -1.77 14.01
N GLY A 172 18.54 -2.60 14.93
CA GLY A 172 18.53 -2.32 16.37
C GLY A 172 17.61 -1.17 16.78
N MET A 173 16.66 -0.79 15.94
CA MET A 173 15.68 0.28 16.16
C MET A 173 14.50 -0.18 17.01
N TYR A 174 14.20 -1.49 16.97
CA TYR A 174 13.13 -2.14 17.72
C TYR A 174 13.69 -3.29 18.56
N GLN A 175 13.22 -3.45 19.79
CA GLN A 175 13.54 -4.58 20.65
C GLN A 175 12.24 -5.28 21.04
N ALA A 176 12.05 -6.52 20.57
CA ALA A 176 11.11 -7.44 21.20
C ALA A 176 11.58 -7.66 22.65
N LYS A 177 10.73 -7.25 23.60
CA LYS A 177 10.92 -7.58 25.02
C LYS A 177 10.15 -8.85 25.35
#